data_AF-A0A919VLU0-F1
#
_entry.id   AF-A0A919VLU0-F1
#
_cell.length_a   1.000
_cell.length_b   1.000
_cell.length_c   1.000
_cell.angle_alpha   90.00
_cell.angle_beta   90.00
_cell.angle_gamma   90.00
#
_symmetry.space_group_name_H-M   'P 1'
#
loop_
_entity.id
_entity.type
_entity.pdbx_description
1 polymer ?
#
loop_
_entity_poly.entity_id
_entity_poly.type
_entity_poly.pdbx_seq_one_letter_code
_entity_poly.pdbx_strand_id
1 'polypeptide(L)' 'MKAIVYEGIRNVKVKDVTDPKIENNDDIIVKVTSTAICGSDLYLIHGFIPNLPKGFILGHETMGIVEEEVIK' A
#
# COMPACT_ATOMS: atom_id res chain seq x y z
N MET A 1 -11.28 -0.68 -2.39
CA MET A 1 -10.46 -1.90 -2.27
C MET A 1 -10.09 -2.19 -0.81
N LYS A 2 -9.59 -3.40 -0.49
CA LYS A 2 -9.03 -3.72 0.84
C LYS A 2 -7.52 -3.44 0.88
N ALA A 3 -7.02 -2.89 1.98
CA ALA A 3 -5.59 -2.62 2.18
C ALA A 3 -5.14 -2.90 3.63
N ILE A 4 -3.85 -3.22 3.83
CA ILE A 4 -3.23 -3.26 5.15
C ILE A 4 -2.89 -1.83 5.57
N VAL A 5 -3.46 -1.38 6.68
CA VAL A 5 -3.36 -0.01 7.18
C VAL A 5 -2.67 0.00 8.54
N TYR A 6 -1.68 0.86 8.69
CA TYR A 6 -1.03 1.16 9.97
C TYR A 6 -1.96 2.00 10.86
N GLU A 7 -2.24 1.50 12.07
CA GLU A 7 -3.13 2.12 13.07
C GLU A 7 -2.38 2.40 14.40
N GLY A 8 -1.05 2.34 14.36
CA GLY A 8 -0.14 2.59 15.49
C GLY A 8 0.90 1.49 15.66
N ILE A 9 1.82 1.68 16.60
CA ILE A 9 2.88 0.72 16.91
C ILE A 9 2.27 -0.64 17.22
N ARG A 10 2.69 -1.67 16.47
CA ARG A 10 2.20 -3.06 16.54
C ARG A 10 0.69 -3.21 16.27
N ASN A 11 0.06 -2.24 15.61
CA ASN A 11 -1.35 -2.26 15.27
C ASN A 11 -1.52 -2.01 13.77
N VAL A 12 -1.80 -3.09 13.02
CA VAL A 12 -2.14 -3.03 11.60
C VAL A 12 -3.49 -3.71 11.38
N LYS A 13 -4.29 -3.19 10.45
CA LYS A 13 -5.63 -3.72 10.16
C LYS A 13 -5.87 -3.79 8.66
N VAL A 14 -6.61 -4.80 8.22
CA VAL A 14 -7.21 -4.79 6.89
C VAL A 14 -8.43 -3.87 6.95
N LYS A 15 -8.47 -2.83 6.11
CA LYS A 15 -9.59 -1.88 6.01
C LYS A 15 -10.03 -1.72 4.57
N ASP A 16 -11.30 -1.40 4.37
CA ASP A 16 -11.80 -0.89 3.10
C ASP A 16 -11.34 0.57 2.93
N VAL A 17 -10.73 0.85 1.78
CA VAL A 17 -10.25 2.17 1.34
C VAL A 17 -10.77 2.47 -0.06
N THR A 18 -10.73 3.73 -0.48
CA THR A 18 -11.07 4.12 -1.85
C THR A 18 -10.13 3.44 -2.85
N ASP A 19 -10.65 3.07 -4.01
CA ASP A 19 -9.81 2.59 -5.10
C ASP A 19 -8.85 3.70 -5.56
N PRO A 20 -7.61 3.36 -5.99
CA PRO A 20 -6.69 4.32 -6.53
C PRO A 20 -7.24 4.93 -7.81
N LYS A 21 -6.71 6.10 -8.18
CA LYS A 21 -7.03 6.77 -9.43
C LYS A 21 -5.72 7.20 -10.08
N ILE A 22 -5.71 7.22 -11.40
CA ILE A 22 -4.63 7.84 -12.17
C ILE A 22 -4.60 9.34 -11.84
N GLU A 23 -3.45 9.85 -11.39
CA GLU A 23 -3.24 11.27 -11.08
C GLU A 23 -2.37 11.95 -12.13
N ASN A 24 -1.43 11.20 -12.73
CA ASN A 24 -0.48 11.68 -13.73
C ASN A 24 -0.53 10.83 -15.01
N ASN A 25 -0.01 11.40 -16.10
CA ASN A 25 -0.03 10.75 -17.43
C ASN A 25 0.89 9.52 -17.56
N ASP A 26 1.74 9.29 -16.57
CA ASP A 26 2.68 8.18 -16.47
C ASP A 26 2.29 7.17 -15.38
N ASP A 27 1.13 7.33 -14.74
CA ASP A 27 0.62 6.37 -13.77
C ASP A 27 0.01 5.14 -14.46
N ILE A 28 0.08 4.01 -13.76
CA ILE A 28 -0.69 2.81 -14.04
C ILE A 28 -1.35 2.31 -12.76
N ILE A 29 -2.53 1.72 -12.89
CA ILE A 29 -3.19 0.99 -11.80
C ILE A 29 -2.95 -0.50 -11.99
N VAL A 30 -2.43 -1.13 -10.95
CA VAL A 30 -2.12 -2.56 -10.93
C VAL A 30 -3.10 -3.28 -10.03
N LYS A 31 -3.82 -4.25 -10.58
CA LYS A 31 -4.55 -5.24 -9.79
C LYS A 31 -3.56 -6.22 -9.17
N VAL A 32 -3.31 -6.03 -7.88
CA VAL A 32 -2.40 -6.86 -7.10
C VAL A 32 -2.89 -8.32 -7.07
N THR A 33 -2.05 -9.25 -7.52
CA THR A 33 -2.31 -10.69 -7.46
C THR A 33 -1.52 -11.35 -6.33
N SER A 34 -0.32 -10.85 -6.05
CA SER A 34 0.51 -11.30 -4.94
C SER A 34 1.37 -10.15 -4.42
N THR A 35 1.63 -10.15 -3.11
CA THR A 35 2.60 -9.26 -2.47
C THR A 35 3.30 -10.02 -1.34
N ALA A 36 4.54 -9.64 -1.04
CA ALA A 36 5.28 -10.18 0.07
C ALA A 36 5.26 -9.25 1.30
N ILE A 37 5.78 -9.77 2.42
CA ILE A 37 6.09 -9.01 3.63
C ILE A 37 7.61 -8.94 3.71
N CYS A 38 8.14 -7.72 3.75
CA CYS A 38 9.57 -7.50 3.86
C CYS A 38 9.98 -7.39 5.33
N GLY A 39 11.25 -7.69 5.63
CA GLY A 39 11.80 -7.37 6.94
C GLY A 39 11.76 -5.87 7.26
N SER A 40 11.79 -5.01 6.24
CA SER A 40 11.71 -3.57 6.40
C SER A 40 10.34 -3.07 6.90
N ASP A 41 9.26 -3.81 6.63
CA ASP A 41 7.92 -3.49 7.15
C ASP A 41 7.88 -3.54 8.69
N LEU A 42 8.74 -4.36 9.30
CA LEU A 42 8.85 -4.44 10.76
C LEU A 42 9.38 -3.15 11.38
N TYR A 43 10.23 -2.38 10.67
CA TYR A 43 10.67 -1.07 11.17
C TYR A 43 9.50 -0.08 11.25
N LEU A 44 8.56 -0.13 10.30
CA LEU A 44 7.34 0.68 10.32
C LEU A 44 6.44 0.27 11.48
N ILE A 45 6.15 -1.03 11.59
CA ILE A 45 5.21 -1.57 12.58
C ILE A 45 5.75 -1.42 14.01
N HIS A 46 7.07 -1.49 14.21
CA HIS A 46 7.68 -1.31 15.54
C HIS A 46 8.02 0.14 15.91
N GLY A 47 7.68 1.12 15.06
CA GLY A 47 7.84 2.53 15.38
C GLY A 47 9.28 3.06 15.26
N PHE A 48 10.12 2.43 14.44
CA PHE A 48 11.46 2.93 14.13
C PHE A 48 11.44 4.09 13.14
N ILE A 49 10.34 4.29 12.42
CA ILE A 49 10.11 5.46 11.58
C ILE A 49 9.33 6.51 12.39
N PRO A 50 9.94 7.67 12.71
CA PRO A 50 9.27 8.69 13.49
C PRO A 50 8.08 9.26 12.72
N ASN A 51 6.99 9.56 13.45
CA ASN A 51 5.81 10.23 12.92
C ASN A 51 5.11 9.52 11.74
N LEU A 52 5.22 8.18 11.62
CA LEU A 52 4.43 7.44 10.64
C LEU A 52 2.92 7.65 10.94
N PRO A 53 2.15 8.23 9.99
CA PRO A 53 0.77 8.59 10.27
C PRO A 53 -0.13 7.35 10.35
N LYS A 54 -1.09 7.38 11.27
CA LYS A 54 -2.20 6.42 11.23
C LYS A 54 -2.96 6.59 9.92
N GLY A 55 -3.39 5.48 9.32
CA GLY A 55 -3.98 5.47 8.00
C GLY A 55 -2.99 5.19 6.87
N PHE A 56 -1.68 5.11 7.15
CA PHE A 56 -0.68 4.75 6.14
C PHE A 56 -0.90 3.32 5.61
N ILE A 57 -0.93 3.16 4.29
CA ILE A 57 -1.08 1.85 3.62
C ILE A 57 0.30 1.20 3.51
N LEU A 58 0.44 -0.04 3.99
CA LEU A 58 1.69 -0.80 3.97
C LEU A 58 1.81 -1.69 2.73
N GLY A 59 3.05 -2.09 2.43
CA GLY A 59 3.39 -3.00 1.33
C GLY A 59 4.18 -2.31 0.23
N HIS A 60 5.29 -2.93 -0.19
CA HIS A 60 6.16 -2.41 -1.25
C HIS A 60 6.77 -3.51 -2.14
N GLU A 61 6.26 -4.74 -2.03
CA GLU A 61 6.77 -5.92 -2.74
C GLU A 61 5.65 -6.58 -3.54
N THR A 62 5.02 -5.81 -4.45
CA THR A 62 3.82 -6.25 -5.17
C THR A 62 4.10 -6.74 -6.58
N MET A 63 3.31 -7.72 -7.02
CA MET A 63 3.15 -8.14 -8.41
C MET A 63 1.67 -8.16 -8.76
N GLY A 64 1.36 -7.93 -10.03
CA GLY A 64 -0.04 -7.86 -10.46
C GLY A 64 -0.20 -7.71 -11.95
N ILE A 65 -1.44 -7.48 -12.35
CA ILE A 65 -1.85 -7.27 -13.74
C ILE A 65 -2.16 -5.78 -13.90
N VAL A 66 -1.70 -5.16 -14.98
CA VAL A 66 -2.10 -3.79 -15.33
C VAL A 66 -3.61 -3.77 -15.60
N GLU A 67 -4.34 -2.99 -14.81
CA GLU A 67 -5.81 -2.89 -14.87
C GLU A 67 -6.25 -1.59 -15.57
N GLU A 68 -5.54 -0.49 -15.31
CA GLU A 68 -5.75 0.79 -16.01
C GLU A 68 -4.41 1.46 -16.32
N GLU A 69 -4.34 2.15 -17.47
CA GLU A 69 -3.21 2.97 -17.91
C GLU A 69 -3.73 4.14 -18.75
N VAL A 70 -2.96 5.22 -18.87
CA VAL A 70 -3.33 6.33 -19.77
C VAL A 70 -3.08 5.89 -21.21
N ILE A 71 -4.16 5.61 -21.95
CA ILE A 71 -4.08 5.40 -23.40
C ILE A 71 -3.66 6.73 -24.03
N LYS A 72 -2.45 6.76 -24.61
CA LYS A 72 -1.97 7.89 -25.40
C LYS A 72 -2.64 7.94 -26.78
#